data_AF-A0A7C1DG96-F1
#
_entry.id   AF-A0A7C1DG96-F1
#
_cell.length_a   1.000
_cell.length_b   1.000
_cell.length_c   1.000
_cell.angle_alpha   90.00
_cell.angle_beta   90.00
_cell.angle_gamma   90.00
#
_symmetry.space_group_name_H-M   'P 1'
#
loop_
_entity.id
_entity.type
_entity.pdbx_description
1 polymer ?
#
loop_
_entity_poly.entity_id
_entity_poly.type
_entity_poly.pdbx_seq_one_letter_code
_entity_poly.pdbx_strand_id
1 'polypeptide(L)'
;MKKHGRRPGKENKPLQDAPDSSGKRFAWAIIPAGVLSAGILAGYRLFVRPELIRFSQKPVFFSDGYFLRERLRIPGGFLDYVAAYLTDLYRIEWLGAAILAGLALLTAFLLYVLFRPGRRWFAPILPALLLVSLQARYDFPVVRTLSLILALEGFILYRDALSRKPGTRFVSALALLVPIYLLSPGAMLLWVALCVLYELLNPAGSVRMRILLPLGFVSAGFVLPGLAAAGLYLVPVREAYFHHALFLHAGKIYAPGAVLAGSILILAAGFFLLRKQDREKTIHGRTDLIQGVSVLLSVFLVAAAGLRIREERKMLTIRHAAHQGAWKKVVSRIDARTVQDPLCLFHVNRALYHTGAMGSRFFTIPQHFGHYGLFLHKDLGYQYPLDLSDFFF
;
A
#
# COMPACT_ATOMS: atom_id res chain seq x y z
N MET A 1 54.97 -23.24 61.73
CA MET A 1 55.23 -24.58 61.15
C MET A 1 53.91 -25.18 60.64
N LYS A 2 54.01 -25.83 59.48
CA LYS A 2 52.99 -26.49 58.64
C LYS A 2 51.76 -27.11 59.34
N LYS A 3 50.61 -27.02 58.69
CA LYS A 3 49.95 -28.22 58.10
C LYS A 3 49.00 -27.87 56.95
N HIS A 4 49.17 -28.64 55.88
CA HIS A 4 48.53 -28.59 54.56
C HIS A 4 47.06 -29.05 54.59
N GLY A 5 46.21 -28.38 53.82
CA GLY A 5 44.95 -28.93 53.30
C GLY A 5 44.95 -28.87 51.76
N ARG A 6 45.05 -30.03 51.11
CA ARG A 6 44.95 -30.22 49.65
C ARG A 6 43.52 -29.93 49.18
N ARG A 7 43.36 -29.22 48.06
CA ARG A 7 42.15 -29.30 47.20
C ARG A 7 42.53 -29.99 45.88
N PRO A 8 41.69 -30.91 45.35
CA PRO A 8 42.00 -31.70 44.17
C PRO A 8 41.79 -30.89 42.87
N GLY A 9 42.53 -31.30 41.84
CA GLY A 9 42.62 -30.67 40.53
C GLY A 9 41.32 -30.67 39.75
N LYS A 10 41.11 -29.59 38.98
CA LYS A 10 40.10 -29.53 37.92
C LYS A 10 40.61 -30.33 36.71
N GLU A 11 39.93 -31.41 36.39
CA GLU A 11 40.04 -32.11 35.11
C GLU A 11 39.64 -31.18 33.97
N ASN A 12 40.51 -31.07 32.97
CA ASN A 12 40.22 -30.45 31.68
C ASN A 12 39.31 -31.39 30.87
N LYS A 13 38.04 -31.02 30.68
CA LYS A 13 37.19 -31.62 29.65
C LYS A 13 37.50 -30.98 28.28
N PRO A 14 37.63 -31.77 27.20
CA PRO A 14 37.92 -31.25 25.87
C PRO A 14 36.71 -30.47 25.31
N LEU A 15 36.99 -29.40 24.55
CA LEU A 15 35.99 -28.68 23.76
C LEU A 15 35.28 -29.67 22.84
N GLN A 16 34.00 -29.94 23.09
CA GLN A 16 33.11 -30.50 22.08
C GLN A 16 32.71 -29.36 21.15
N ASP A 17 33.07 -29.50 19.88
CA ASP A 17 32.60 -28.68 18.78
C ASP A 17 31.07 -28.61 18.80
N ALA A 18 30.52 -27.43 19.10
CA ALA A 18 29.09 -27.18 19.07
C ALA A 18 28.60 -27.31 17.62
N PRO A 19 27.58 -28.15 17.34
CA PRO A 19 27.08 -28.32 15.99
C PRO A 19 26.44 -27.02 15.51
N ASP A 20 26.78 -26.65 14.27
CA ASP A 20 26.34 -25.47 13.52
C ASP A 20 24.84 -25.17 13.71
N SER A 21 24.55 -24.36 14.72
CA SER A 21 23.20 -23.93 15.12
C SER A 21 22.69 -22.74 14.30
N SER A 22 23.55 -22.19 13.45
CA SER A 22 23.24 -21.08 12.54
C SER A 22 22.38 -21.56 11.36
N GLY A 23 22.77 -22.64 10.70
CA GLY A 23 22.06 -23.19 9.53
C GLY A 23 20.65 -23.67 9.85
N LYS A 24 20.44 -24.29 11.03
CA LYS A 24 19.11 -24.74 11.47
C LYS A 24 18.19 -23.55 11.75
N ARG A 25 18.64 -22.51 12.47
CA ARG A 25 17.83 -21.31 12.75
C ARG A 25 17.42 -20.56 11.48
N PHE A 26 18.27 -20.59 10.45
CA PHE A 26 17.98 -19.99 9.15
C PHE A 26 16.87 -20.75 8.38
N ALA A 27 16.92 -22.08 8.35
CA ALA A 27 15.90 -22.91 7.71
C ALA A 27 14.50 -22.78 8.35
N TRP A 28 14.43 -22.70 9.68
CA TRP A 28 13.16 -22.54 10.41
C TRP A 28 12.48 -21.17 10.21
N ALA A 29 13.22 -20.13 9.78
CA ALA A 29 12.66 -18.81 9.48
C ALA A 29 12.23 -18.67 8.00
N ILE A 30 12.93 -19.35 7.08
CA ILE A 30 12.64 -19.28 5.63
C ILE A 30 11.35 -20.00 5.28
N ILE A 31 11.09 -21.17 5.88
CA ILE A 31 9.91 -21.98 5.54
C ILE A 31 8.59 -21.22 5.83
N PRO A 32 8.38 -20.63 7.02
CA PRO A 32 7.18 -19.83 7.29
C PRO A 32 7.05 -18.59 6.40
N ALA A 33 8.16 -17.91 6.12
CA ALA A 33 8.16 -16.73 5.25
C ALA A 33 7.81 -17.10 3.79
N GLY A 34 8.32 -18.24 3.30
CA GLY A 34 7.98 -18.78 2.00
C GLY A 34 6.50 -19.17 1.89
N VAL A 35 5.96 -19.84 2.91
CA VAL A 35 4.53 -20.22 2.98
C VAL A 35 3.63 -18.98 3.02
N LEU A 36 3.97 -17.97 3.83
CA LEU A 36 3.22 -16.71 3.89
C LEU A 36 3.25 -15.97 2.54
N SER A 37 4.42 -15.91 1.90
CA SER A 37 4.59 -15.26 0.60
C SER A 37 3.78 -15.98 -0.49
N ALA A 38 3.82 -17.31 -0.50
CA ALA A 38 3.00 -18.13 -1.40
C ALA A 38 1.50 -17.96 -1.12
N GLY A 39 1.11 -17.85 0.16
CA GLY A 39 -0.26 -17.59 0.58
C GLY A 39 -0.76 -16.22 0.11
N ILE A 40 0.05 -15.16 0.22
CA ILE A 40 -0.27 -13.82 -0.29
C ILE A 40 -0.42 -13.85 -1.81
N LEU A 41 0.50 -14.50 -2.52
CA LEU A 41 0.44 -14.66 -3.98
C LEU A 41 -0.83 -15.41 -4.43
N ALA A 42 -1.11 -16.55 -3.81
CA ALA A 42 -2.34 -17.32 -4.06
C ALA A 42 -3.58 -16.48 -3.70
N GLY A 43 -3.50 -15.70 -2.63
CA GLY A 43 -4.49 -14.72 -2.20
C GLY A 43 -4.88 -13.75 -3.32
N TYR A 44 -3.90 -13.02 -3.85
CA TYR A 44 -4.13 -12.09 -4.96
C TYR A 44 -4.67 -12.79 -6.20
N ARG A 45 -4.13 -13.95 -6.55
CA ARG A 45 -4.57 -14.67 -7.74
C ARG A 45 -6.02 -15.17 -7.63
N LEU A 46 -6.36 -15.88 -6.55
CA LEU A 46 -7.64 -16.58 -6.41
C LEU A 46 -8.77 -15.65 -5.95
N PHE A 47 -8.46 -14.71 -5.07
CA PHE A 47 -9.45 -13.84 -4.45
C PHE A 47 -9.58 -12.49 -5.13
N VAL A 48 -8.46 -11.84 -5.48
CA VAL A 48 -8.47 -10.47 -6.04
C VAL A 48 -8.59 -10.48 -7.56
N ARG A 49 -7.92 -11.39 -8.27
CA ARG A 49 -7.85 -11.44 -9.74
C ARG A 49 -7.37 -10.10 -10.35
N PRO A 50 -6.05 -9.91 -10.49
CA PRO A 50 -5.47 -8.66 -10.99
C PRO A 50 -6.05 -8.16 -12.33
N GLU A 51 -6.49 -9.06 -13.20
CA GLU A 51 -7.21 -8.73 -14.44
C GLU A 51 -8.41 -7.78 -14.23
N LEU A 52 -9.14 -7.97 -13.12
CA LEU A 52 -10.29 -7.13 -12.77
C LEU A 52 -9.85 -5.76 -12.26
N ILE A 53 -8.67 -5.66 -11.65
CA ILE A 53 -8.07 -4.36 -11.28
C ILE A 53 -7.74 -3.58 -12.56
N ARG A 54 -7.11 -4.22 -13.56
CA ARG A 54 -6.86 -3.58 -14.86
C ARG A 54 -8.16 -3.16 -15.52
N PHE A 55 -9.18 -4.02 -15.52
CA PHE A 55 -10.49 -3.71 -16.10
C PHE A 55 -11.19 -2.54 -15.40
N SER A 56 -11.05 -2.42 -14.08
CA SER A 56 -11.60 -1.32 -13.29
C SER A 56 -10.84 0.00 -13.52
N GLN A 57 -9.51 -0.04 -13.44
CA GLN A 57 -8.67 1.16 -13.47
C GLN A 57 -8.35 1.66 -14.88
N LYS A 58 -8.48 0.79 -15.90
CA LYS A 58 -8.27 1.11 -17.33
C LYS A 58 -7.00 1.94 -17.55
N PRO A 59 -5.81 1.44 -17.15
CA PRO A 59 -4.58 2.21 -17.24
C PRO A 59 -4.31 2.56 -18.71
N VAL A 60 -4.19 3.84 -19.01
CA VAL A 60 -3.71 4.31 -20.31
C VAL A 60 -2.19 4.25 -20.26
N PHE A 61 -1.61 3.32 -21.00
CA PHE A 61 -0.16 3.16 -21.11
C PHE A 61 0.23 3.02 -22.57
N PHE A 62 1.22 3.81 -22.97
CA PHE A 62 1.90 3.67 -24.25
C PHE A 62 3.41 3.65 -23.99
N SER A 63 4.12 2.75 -24.67
CA SER A 63 5.56 2.58 -24.52
C SER A 63 6.38 3.58 -25.33
N ASP A 64 5.73 4.58 -25.94
CA ASP A 64 6.40 5.56 -26.78
C ASP A 64 7.09 6.67 -25.95
N GLY A 65 8.15 7.25 -26.54
CA GLY A 65 8.93 8.29 -25.87
C GLY A 65 8.19 9.62 -25.71
N TYR A 66 7.14 9.87 -26.51
CA TYR A 66 6.32 11.07 -26.39
C TYR A 66 5.45 10.99 -25.12
N PHE A 67 4.79 9.85 -24.88
CA PHE A 67 4.01 9.60 -23.68
C PHE A 67 4.85 9.70 -22.41
N LEU A 68 6.06 9.14 -22.39
CA LEU A 68 6.98 9.30 -21.26
C LEU A 68 7.36 10.77 -21.03
N ARG A 69 7.70 11.50 -22.10
CA ARG A 69 8.08 12.93 -22.00
C ARG A 69 6.93 13.76 -21.45
N GLU A 70 5.70 13.51 -21.89
CA GLU A 70 4.54 14.24 -21.39
C GLU A 70 4.29 13.96 -19.90
N ARG A 71 4.46 12.70 -19.48
CA ARG A 71 4.37 12.34 -18.06
C ARG A 71 5.45 13.03 -17.21
N LEU A 72 6.68 13.17 -17.71
CA LEU A 72 7.76 13.83 -16.98
C LEU A 72 7.57 15.34 -16.79
N ARG A 73 6.59 15.96 -17.48
CA ARG A 73 6.24 17.38 -17.29
C ARG A 73 5.38 17.64 -16.05
N ILE A 74 5.08 16.63 -15.24
CA ILE A 74 4.25 16.75 -14.04
C ILE A 74 5.01 16.08 -12.89
N PRO A 75 5.08 16.70 -11.69
CA PRO A 75 5.68 16.08 -10.53
C PRO A 75 4.94 14.78 -10.20
N GLY A 76 5.69 13.70 -10.02
CA GLY A 76 5.17 12.35 -9.84
C GLY A 76 4.89 11.59 -11.14
N GLY A 77 4.91 12.24 -12.30
CA GLY A 77 4.49 11.60 -13.54
C GLY A 77 5.37 10.43 -13.98
N PHE A 78 6.64 10.38 -13.58
CA PHE A 78 7.47 9.17 -13.77
C PHE A 78 6.88 7.96 -13.01
N LEU A 79 6.45 8.16 -11.77
CA LEU A 79 5.85 7.09 -10.98
C LEU A 79 4.48 6.69 -11.51
N ASP A 80 3.71 7.64 -12.08
CA ASP A 80 2.49 7.32 -12.82
C ASP A 80 2.78 6.46 -14.06
N TYR A 81 3.85 6.76 -14.80
CA TYR A 81 4.26 5.96 -15.96
C TYR A 81 4.61 4.53 -15.54
N VAL A 82 5.43 4.36 -14.50
CA VAL A 82 5.77 3.04 -13.94
C VAL A 82 4.52 2.32 -13.43
N ALA A 83 3.64 3.00 -12.70
CA ALA A 83 2.41 2.41 -12.19
C ALA A 83 1.45 1.98 -13.32
N ALA A 84 1.33 2.78 -14.38
CA ALA A 84 0.53 2.45 -15.56
C ALA A 84 1.08 1.20 -16.26
N TYR A 85 2.40 1.12 -16.44
CA TYR A 85 3.07 -0.06 -16.99
C TYR A 85 2.79 -1.32 -16.14
N LEU A 86 3.02 -1.24 -14.82
CA LEU A 86 2.78 -2.36 -13.92
C LEU A 86 1.32 -2.82 -13.91
N THR A 87 0.38 -1.87 -13.96
CA THR A 87 -1.06 -2.17 -13.99
C THR A 87 -1.48 -2.77 -15.34
N ASP A 88 -0.84 -2.39 -16.45
CA ASP A 88 -1.07 -3.01 -17.76
C ASP A 88 -0.68 -4.51 -17.72
N LEU A 89 0.43 -4.86 -17.06
CA LEU A 89 0.86 -6.26 -16.88
C LEU A 89 -0.17 -7.15 -16.16
N TYR A 90 -1.15 -6.57 -15.46
CA TYR A 90 -2.21 -7.33 -14.77
C TYR A 90 -3.15 -8.07 -15.73
N ARG A 91 -3.06 -7.81 -17.03
CA ARG A 91 -3.68 -8.66 -18.06
C ARG A 91 -3.26 -10.13 -17.92
N ILE A 92 -2.03 -10.38 -17.48
CA ILE A 92 -1.54 -11.72 -17.17
C ILE A 92 -1.77 -11.96 -15.67
N GLU A 93 -2.76 -12.79 -15.33
CA GLU A 93 -3.22 -12.97 -13.94
C GLU A 93 -2.10 -13.28 -12.94
N TRP A 94 -1.20 -14.22 -13.28
CA TRP A 94 -0.14 -14.66 -12.38
C TRP A 94 0.93 -13.57 -12.19
N LEU A 95 1.21 -12.81 -13.26
CA LEU A 95 2.20 -11.73 -13.23
C LEU A 95 1.68 -10.57 -12.39
N GLY A 96 0.42 -10.18 -12.56
CA GLY A 96 -0.20 -9.16 -11.71
C GLY A 96 -0.25 -9.55 -10.24
N ALA A 97 -0.51 -10.82 -9.95
CA ALA A 97 -0.52 -11.33 -8.57
C ALA A 97 0.90 -11.29 -7.98
N ALA A 98 1.92 -11.64 -8.77
CA ALA A 98 3.32 -11.55 -8.38
C ALA A 98 3.76 -10.12 -8.12
N ILE A 99 3.34 -9.16 -8.96
CA ILE A 99 3.64 -7.73 -8.77
C ILE A 99 3.02 -7.22 -7.45
N LEU A 100 1.73 -7.46 -7.23
CA LEU A 100 1.04 -7.03 -6.00
C LEU A 100 1.66 -7.66 -4.75
N ALA A 101 1.91 -8.97 -4.78
CA ALA A 101 2.57 -9.68 -3.69
C ALA A 101 3.99 -9.15 -3.44
N GLY A 102 4.78 -8.93 -4.49
CA GLY A 102 6.12 -8.37 -4.40
C GLY A 102 6.14 -6.99 -3.76
N LEU A 103 5.23 -6.11 -4.14
CA LEU A 103 5.10 -4.77 -3.55
C LEU A 103 4.67 -4.84 -2.07
N ALA A 104 3.74 -5.74 -1.72
CA ALA A 104 3.32 -5.94 -0.34
C ALA A 104 4.47 -6.48 0.53
N LEU A 105 5.20 -7.47 0.03
CA LEU A 105 6.35 -8.08 0.70
C LEU A 105 7.51 -7.09 0.85
N LEU A 106 7.80 -6.30 -0.18
CA LEU A 106 8.81 -5.23 -0.12
C LEU A 106 8.43 -4.20 0.94
N THR A 107 7.16 -3.78 0.98
CA THR A 107 6.69 -2.85 2.01
C THR A 107 6.84 -3.46 3.41
N ALA A 108 6.45 -4.72 3.60
CA ALA A 108 6.61 -5.43 4.86
C ALA A 108 8.08 -5.52 5.28
N PHE A 109 8.97 -5.79 4.34
CA PHE A 109 10.42 -5.82 4.55
C PHE A 109 10.96 -4.44 4.96
N LEU A 110 10.56 -3.36 4.28
CA LEU A 110 10.97 -2.00 4.64
C LEU A 110 10.46 -1.60 6.03
N LEU A 111 9.22 -1.95 6.39
CA LEU A 111 8.69 -1.74 7.73
C LEU A 111 9.46 -2.56 8.77
N TYR A 112 9.87 -3.79 8.44
CA TYR A 112 10.73 -4.60 9.31
C TYR A 112 12.11 -3.93 9.52
N VAL A 113 12.75 -3.45 8.45
CA VAL A 113 14.02 -2.70 8.52
C VAL A 113 13.87 -1.38 9.29
N LEU A 114 12.71 -0.73 9.17
CA LEU A 114 12.37 0.49 9.89
C LEU A 114 12.26 0.23 11.41
N PHE A 115 11.48 -0.76 11.82
CA PHE A 115 11.23 -0.97 13.24
C PHE A 115 12.26 -1.89 13.91
N ARG A 116 13.07 -2.64 13.15
CA ARG A 116 13.97 -3.72 13.65
C ARG A 116 13.40 -4.37 14.90
N PRO A 117 12.17 -4.91 14.82
CA PRO A 117 11.45 -5.31 16.00
C PRO A 117 12.25 -6.44 16.67
N GLY A 118 12.87 -6.18 17.82
CA GLY A 118 13.57 -7.22 18.56
C GLY A 118 12.56 -8.28 19.01
N ARG A 119 11.99 -8.11 20.20
CA ARG A 119 10.93 -9.01 20.70
C ARG A 119 9.52 -8.68 20.15
N ARG A 120 9.33 -7.50 19.50
CA ARG A 120 8.02 -6.97 19.07
C ARG A 120 7.74 -7.22 17.58
N TRP A 121 7.95 -8.45 17.12
CA TRP A 121 7.95 -8.85 15.71
C TRP A 121 6.66 -8.56 14.94
N PHE A 122 5.54 -8.34 15.64
CA PHE A 122 4.24 -8.06 15.02
C PHE A 122 3.98 -6.60 14.65
N ALA A 123 4.71 -5.63 15.22
CA ALA A 123 4.47 -4.20 14.95
C ALA A 123 4.52 -3.81 13.45
N PRO A 124 5.47 -4.32 12.63
CA PRO A 124 5.51 -4.03 11.20
C PRO A 124 4.47 -4.79 10.37
N ILE A 125 3.86 -5.84 10.91
CA ILE A 125 2.91 -6.70 10.19
C ILE A 125 1.58 -5.95 10.00
N LEU A 126 1.23 -5.05 10.93
CA LEU A 126 -0.01 -4.28 10.89
C LEU A 126 -0.19 -3.45 9.62
N PRO A 127 0.74 -2.53 9.30
CA PRO A 127 0.56 -1.67 8.12
C PRO A 127 0.73 -2.48 6.83
N ALA A 128 1.49 -3.57 6.85
CA ALA A 128 1.59 -4.49 5.73
C ALA A 128 0.25 -5.20 5.44
N LEU A 129 -0.46 -5.69 6.46
CA LEU A 129 -1.78 -6.31 6.29
C LEU A 129 -2.84 -5.29 5.85
N LEU A 130 -2.79 -4.06 6.38
CA LEU A 130 -3.63 -2.95 5.91
C LEU A 130 -3.33 -2.61 4.45
N LEU A 131 -2.07 -2.65 4.02
CA LEU A 131 -1.73 -2.45 2.62
C LEU A 131 -2.28 -3.58 1.75
N VAL A 132 -2.18 -4.83 2.16
CA VAL A 132 -2.73 -5.98 1.42
C VAL A 132 -4.24 -5.83 1.23
N SER A 133 -4.96 -5.43 2.28
CA SER A 133 -6.41 -5.20 2.19
C SER A 133 -6.77 -4.02 1.28
N LEU A 134 -5.95 -2.96 1.27
CA LEU A 134 -6.11 -1.83 0.36
C LEU A 134 -5.86 -2.21 -1.10
N GLN A 135 -4.78 -2.95 -1.37
CA GLN A 135 -4.45 -3.41 -2.72
C GLN A 135 -5.46 -4.40 -3.29
N ALA A 136 -6.19 -5.10 -2.43
CA ALA A 136 -7.29 -5.96 -2.84
C ALA A 136 -8.53 -5.18 -3.30
N ARG A 137 -8.60 -3.87 -3.07
CA ARG A 137 -9.65 -3.02 -3.62
C ARG A 137 -9.35 -2.63 -5.06
N TYR A 138 -10.36 -2.72 -5.92
CA TYR A 138 -10.21 -2.50 -7.36
C TYR A 138 -10.01 -1.02 -7.73
N ASP A 139 -10.29 -0.10 -6.82
CA ASP A 139 -10.10 1.34 -6.97
C ASP A 139 -8.76 1.84 -6.42
N PHE A 140 -7.98 1.00 -5.71
CA PHE A 140 -6.72 1.41 -5.11
C PHE A 140 -5.58 1.38 -6.15
N PRO A 141 -5.03 2.54 -6.56
CA PRO A 141 -4.02 2.59 -7.60
C PRO A 141 -2.64 2.17 -7.08
N VAL A 142 -1.92 1.40 -7.89
CA VAL A 142 -0.59 0.85 -7.57
C VAL A 142 0.44 1.96 -7.26
N VAL A 143 0.30 3.13 -7.90
CA VAL A 143 1.18 4.29 -7.68
C VAL A 143 1.26 4.70 -6.21
N ARG A 144 0.19 4.48 -5.43
CA ARG A 144 0.16 4.79 -4.00
C ARG A 144 1.05 3.85 -3.19
N THR A 145 1.12 2.57 -3.58
CA THR A 145 2.06 1.64 -2.96
C THR A 145 3.50 2.01 -3.30
N LEU A 146 3.78 2.36 -4.56
CA LEU A 146 5.10 2.81 -4.96
C LEU A 146 5.52 4.09 -4.21
N SER A 147 4.58 5.03 -4.05
CA SER A 147 4.76 6.26 -3.27
C SER A 147 5.08 5.96 -1.79
N LEU A 148 4.39 5.00 -1.17
CA LEU A 148 4.71 4.53 0.18
C LEU A 148 6.11 3.91 0.26
N ILE A 149 6.46 3.02 -0.66
CA ILE A 149 7.79 2.39 -0.72
C ILE A 149 8.88 3.46 -0.81
N LEU A 150 8.73 4.42 -1.73
CA LEU A 150 9.67 5.53 -1.90
C LEU A 150 9.84 6.35 -0.62
N ALA A 151 8.75 6.64 0.10
CA ALA A 151 8.82 7.36 1.37
C ALA A 151 9.56 6.57 2.46
N LEU A 152 9.33 5.25 2.55
CA LEU A 152 10.00 4.37 3.52
C LEU A 152 11.48 4.21 3.20
N GLU A 153 11.84 3.98 1.93
CA GLU A 153 13.22 3.87 1.46
C GLU A 153 13.99 5.17 1.73
N GLY A 154 13.42 6.31 1.33
CA GLY A 154 14.00 7.62 1.58
C GLY A 154 14.22 7.88 3.07
N PHE A 155 13.32 7.42 3.94
CA PHE A 155 13.46 7.60 5.38
C PHE A 155 14.53 6.68 5.98
N ILE A 156 14.60 5.42 5.53
CA ILE A 156 15.65 4.48 5.95
C ILE A 156 17.03 5.04 5.55
N LEU A 157 17.16 5.57 4.32
CA LEU A 157 18.37 6.24 3.86
C LEU A 157 18.73 7.45 4.76
N TYR A 158 17.75 8.31 5.05
CA TYR A 158 17.91 9.47 5.93
C TYR A 158 18.36 9.11 7.36
N ARG A 159 17.87 7.97 7.88
CA ARG A 159 18.16 7.50 9.23
C ARG A 159 19.52 6.80 9.34
N ASP A 160 19.82 5.92 8.38
CA ASP A 160 20.92 4.95 8.51
C ASP A 160 22.17 5.34 7.71
N ALA A 161 22.02 5.99 6.55
CA ALA A 161 23.12 6.25 5.63
C ALA A 161 23.64 7.70 5.71
N LEU A 162 22.77 8.67 6.05
CA LEU A 162 23.17 10.07 6.12
C LEU A 162 24.02 10.37 7.36
N SER A 163 24.84 11.42 7.25
CA SER A 163 25.84 11.81 8.26
C SER A 163 25.24 11.96 9.66
N ARG A 164 25.97 11.55 10.70
CA ARG A 164 25.55 11.73 12.11
C ARG A 164 25.58 13.19 12.59
N LYS A 165 26.33 14.05 11.89
CA LYS A 165 26.42 15.49 12.21
C LYS A 165 25.14 16.19 11.69
N PRO A 166 24.45 16.99 12.52
CA PRO A 166 23.12 17.51 12.21
C PRO A 166 23.09 18.43 10.99
N GLY A 167 24.08 19.31 10.81
CA GLY A 167 24.13 20.23 9.67
C GLY A 167 24.29 19.51 8.33
N THR A 168 25.28 18.61 8.21
CA THR A 168 25.49 17.81 6.99
C THR A 168 24.30 16.88 6.70
N ARG A 169 23.64 16.39 7.76
CA ARG A 169 22.45 15.56 7.63
C ARG A 169 21.27 16.33 7.05
N PHE A 170 21.08 17.58 7.49
CA PHE A 170 20.04 18.44 6.96
C PHE A 170 20.27 18.76 5.48
N VAL A 171 21.49 19.13 5.10
CA VAL A 171 21.84 19.43 3.70
C VAL A 171 21.63 18.20 2.80
N SER A 172 22.10 17.02 3.23
CA SER A 172 21.88 15.78 2.48
C SER A 172 20.40 15.37 2.42
N ALA A 173 19.61 15.68 3.44
CA ALA A 173 18.18 15.45 3.43
C ALA A 173 17.43 16.41 2.49
N LEU A 174 17.86 17.68 2.40
CA LEU A 174 17.33 18.61 1.39
C LEU A 174 17.67 18.15 -0.04
N ALA A 175 18.87 17.60 -0.25
CA ALA A 175 19.24 17.01 -1.53
C ALA A 175 18.37 15.79 -1.89
N LEU A 176 17.92 15.01 -0.89
CA LEU A 176 17.02 13.87 -1.07
C LEU A 176 15.55 14.28 -1.24
N LEU A 177 15.14 15.42 -0.68
CA LEU A 177 13.77 15.94 -0.77
C LEU A 177 13.35 16.19 -2.24
N VAL A 178 14.25 16.77 -3.04
CA VAL A 178 13.99 17.10 -4.45
C VAL A 178 13.66 15.87 -5.30
N PRO A 179 14.48 14.80 -5.37
CA PRO A 179 14.14 13.62 -6.15
C PRO A 179 12.90 12.90 -5.61
N ILE A 180 12.67 12.87 -4.28
CA ILE A 180 11.43 12.30 -3.73
C ILE A 180 10.21 13.09 -4.22
N TYR A 181 10.28 14.43 -4.22
CA TYR A 181 9.20 15.28 -4.72
C TYR A 181 8.92 15.07 -6.20
N LEU A 182 9.96 15.04 -7.03
CA LEU A 182 9.84 14.82 -8.48
C LEU A 182 9.23 13.45 -8.80
N LEU A 183 9.52 12.43 -7.98
CA LEU A 183 8.98 11.08 -8.12
C LEU A 183 7.58 10.92 -7.52
N SER A 184 7.25 11.60 -6.42
CA SER A 184 5.91 11.58 -5.82
C SER A 184 5.77 12.66 -4.72
N PRO A 185 4.94 13.69 -4.93
CA PRO A 185 4.60 14.66 -3.89
C PRO A 185 4.00 14.01 -2.63
N GLY A 186 3.17 12.98 -2.80
CA GLY A 186 2.59 12.23 -1.69
C GLY A 186 3.62 11.45 -0.87
N ALA A 187 4.67 10.92 -1.50
CA ALA A 187 5.77 10.25 -0.82
C ALA A 187 6.56 11.26 0.01
N MET A 188 6.81 12.44 -0.56
CA MET A 188 7.48 13.55 0.12
C MET A 188 6.77 13.92 1.42
N LEU A 189 5.44 14.03 1.43
CA LEU A 189 4.67 14.36 2.65
C LEU A 189 4.90 13.34 3.78
N LEU A 190 4.79 12.04 3.47
CA LEU A 190 5.00 10.99 4.46
C LEU A 190 6.47 10.95 4.92
N TRP A 191 7.41 11.13 3.99
CA TRP A 191 8.85 11.18 4.29
C TRP A 191 9.18 12.35 5.22
N VAL A 192 8.71 13.57 4.92
CA VAL A 192 8.87 14.76 5.77
C VAL A 192 8.28 14.50 7.15
N ALA A 193 7.08 13.93 7.25
CA ALA A 193 6.45 13.61 8.53
C ALA A 193 7.30 12.62 9.36
N LEU A 194 7.86 11.59 8.73
CA LEU A 194 8.75 10.64 9.40
C LEU A 194 10.07 11.30 9.85
N CYS A 195 10.67 12.16 9.03
CA CYS A 195 11.87 12.93 9.37
C CYS A 195 11.64 13.87 10.56
N VAL A 196 10.55 14.63 10.54
CA VAL A 196 10.11 15.51 11.64
C VAL A 196 9.94 14.71 12.92
N LEU A 197 9.20 13.60 12.84
CA LEU A 197 8.94 12.73 13.99
C LEU A 197 10.23 12.14 14.56
N TYR A 198 11.15 11.72 13.69
CA TYR A 198 12.44 11.20 14.11
C TYR A 198 13.28 12.27 14.82
N GLU A 199 13.43 13.47 14.26
CA GLU A 199 14.25 14.51 14.87
C GLU A 199 13.67 15.07 16.18
N LEU A 200 12.34 15.17 16.29
CA LEU A 200 11.67 15.58 17.53
C LEU A 200 11.90 14.56 18.67
N LEU A 201 11.86 13.27 18.34
CA LEU A 201 11.90 12.20 19.32
C LEU A 201 13.32 11.67 19.60
N ASN A 202 14.32 12.03 18.77
CA ASN A 202 15.68 11.55 18.94
C ASN A 202 16.42 12.33 20.05
N PRO A 203 16.86 11.67 21.14
CA PRO A 203 17.53 12.34 22.24
C PRO A 203 18.98 12.76 21.94
N ALA A 204 19.55 12.35 20.81
CA ALA A 204 20.97 12.55 20.49
C ALA A 204 21.36 13.99 20.12
N GLY A 205 20.39 14.91 19.93
CA GLY A 205 20.66 16.30 19.52
C GLY A 205 20.46 17.34 20.64
N SER A 206 21.13 18.49 20.49
CA SER A 206 20.86 19.71 21.28
C SER A 206 19.39 20.14 21.15
N VAL A 207 18.80 20.64 22.24
CA VAL A 207 17.39 21.08 22.31
C VAL A 207 17.05 22.05 21.16
N ARG A 208 17.96 22.96 20.83
CA ARG A 208 17.80 23.91 19.71
C ARG A 208 17.66 23.19 18.36
N MET A 209 18.47 22.17 18.10
CA MET A 209 18.45 21.43 16.83
C MET A 209 17.22 20.53 16.69
N ARG A 210 16.64 20.08 17.81
CA ARG A 210 15.37 19.35 17.82
C ARG A 210 14.17 20.17 17.37
N ILE A 211 14.27 21.50 17.38
CA ILE A 211 13.21 22.40 16.89
C ILE A 211 13.56 22.91 15.49
N LEU A 212 14.80 23.34 15.28
CA LEU A 212 15.22 23.93 13.99
C LEU A 212 15.17 22.93 12.83
N LEU A 213 15.58 21.68 13.03
CA LEU A 213 15.58 20.68 11.95
C LEU A 213 14.15 20.32 11.49
N PRO A 214 13.21 19.97 12.40
CA PRO A 214 11.80 19.78 12.02
C PRO A 214 11.20 21.01 11.34
N LEU A 215 11.44 22.21 11.88
CA LEU A 215 10.94 23.43 11.27
C LEU A 215 11.47 23.59 9.85
N GLY A 216 12.77 23.36 9.64
CA GLY A 216 13.39 23.35 8.32
C GLY A 216 12.76 22.35 7.36
N PHE A 217 12.44 21.13 7.81
CA PHE A 217 11.76 20.12 6.99
C PHE A 217 10.33 20.52 6.63
N VAL A 218 9.56 21.04 7.58
CA VAL A 218 8.20 21.52 7.32
C VAL A 218 8.23 22.70 6.34
N SER A 219 9.13 23.66 6.55
CA SER A 219 9.30 24.79 5.63
C SER A 219 9.71 24.31 4.24
N ALA A 220 10.70 23.42 4.12
CA ALA A 220 11.12 22.90 2.82
C ALA A 220 10.01 22.10 2.11
N GLY A 221 9.27 21.28 2.87
CA GLY A 221 8.13 20.50 2.36
C GLY A 221 6.93 21.36 1.94
N PHE A 222 6.84 22.61 2.41
CA PHE A 222 5.82 23.57 1.97
C PHE A 222 6.31 24.44 0.81
N VAL A 223 7.53 24.98 0.92
CA VAL A 223 8.11 25.88 -0.09
C VAL A 223 8.32 25.17 -1.42
N LEU A 224 8.81 23.92 -1.41
CA LEU A 224 9.14 23.22 -2.66
C LEU A 224 7.90 22.97 -3.55
N PRO A 225 6.77 22.39 -3.06
CA PRO A 225 5.54 22.31 -3.84
C PRO A 225 4.94 23.67 -4.18
N GLY A 226 5.08 24.67 -3.29
CA GLY A 226 4.61 26.03 -3.55
C GLY A 226 5.31 26.67 -4.75
N LEU A 227 6.64 26.57 -4.82
CA LEU A 227 7.43 27.03 -5.97
C LEU A 227 7.09 26.26 -7.24
N ALA A 228 6.89 24.94 -7.11
CA ALA A 228 6.51 24.09 -8.23
C ALA A 228 5.16 24.50 -8.84
N ALA A 229 4.16 24.79 -8.00
CA ALA A 229 2.85 25.25 -8.42
C ALA A 229 2.84 26.71 -8.93
N ALA A 230 3.77 27.54 -8.46
CA ALA A 230 3.84 28.96 -8.83
C ALA A 230 4.43 29.21 -10.21
N GLY A 231 5.25 28.30 -10.75
CA GLY A 231 5.86 28.55 -12.06
C GLY A 231 6.66 27.43 -12.72
N LEU A 232 6.94 26.31 -12.03
CA LEU A 232 7.68 25.20 -12.67
C LEU A 232 6.77 24.26 -13.45
N TYR A 233 5.53 24.07 -12.97
CA TYR A 233 4.58 23.13 -13.53
C TYR A 233 3.19 23.73 -13.67
N LEU A 234 2.51 23.45 -14.78
CA LEU A 234 1.12 23.84 -15.01
C LEU A 234 0.17 22.86 -14.32
N VAL A 235 0.20 22.83 -13.00
CA VAL A 235 -0.52 21.85 -12.17
C VAL A 235 -1.29 22.59 -11.07
N PRO A 236 -2.54 22.20 -10.74
CA PRO A 236 -3.26 22.80 -9.63
C PRO A 236 -2.47 22.72 -8.32
N VAL A 237 -2.51 23.77 -7.51
CA VAL A 237 -1.79 23.83 -6.22
C VAL A 237 -2.05 22.57 -5.38
N ARG A 238 -3.30 22.10 -5.35
CA ARG A 238 -3.67 20.87 -4.63
C ARG A 238 -2.87 19.65 -5.11
N GLU A 239 -2.71 19.45 -6.41
CA GLU A 239 -1.99 18.30 -6.97
C GLU A 239 -0.49 18.45 -6.75
N ALA A 240 0.06 19.66 -6.84
CA ALA A 240 1.47 19.90 -6.51
C ALA A 240 1.86 19.41 -5.11
N TYR A 241 0.94 19.47 -4.13
CA TYR A 241 1.15 18.96 -2.77
C TYR A 241 0.72 17.51 -2.58
N PHE A 242 -0.44 17.13 -3.12
CA PHE A 242 -1.13 15.90 -2.73
C PHE A 242 -1.21 14.82 -3.81
N HIS A 243 -0.57 15.02 -4.96
CA HIS A 243 -0.49 13.97 -5.97
C HIS A 243 0.12 12.70 -5.36
N HIS A 244 -0.52 11.55 -5.57
CA HIS A 244 -0.19 10.26 -4.93
C HIS A 244 -0.28 10.18 -3.40
N ALA A 245 -0.83 11.19 -2.72
CA ALA A 245 -0.99 11.14 -1.26
C ALA A 245 -1.91 9.99 -0.86
N LEU A 246 -1.48 9.17 0.11
CA LEU A 246 -2.20 7.96 0.53
C LEU A 246 -3.65 8.25 0.95
N PHE A 247 -3.91 9.42 1.53
CA PHE A 247 -5.20 9.82 2.09
C PHE A 247 -6.10 10.60 1.13
N LEU A 248 -5.73 10.82 -0.13
CA LEU A 248 -6.56 11.56 -1.10
C LEU A 248 -6.75 10.80 -2.40
N HIS A 249 -8.00 10.47 -2.75
CA HIS A 249 -8.37 9.79 -4.00
C HIS A 249 -9.43 10.60 -4.74
N ALA A 250 -9.18 10.93 -6.02
CA ALA A 250 -10.09 11.68 -6.89
C ALA A 250 -10.71 12.92 -6.21
N GLY A 251 -9.89 13.76 -5.58
CA GLY A 251 -10.36 14.96 -4.89
C GLY A 251 -10.83 14.75 -3.44
N LYS A 252 -11.17 13.52 -3.05
CA LYS A 252 -11.83 13.21 -1.77
C LYS A 252 -10.88 12.54 -0.77
N ILE A 253 -11.19 12.70 0.52
CA ILE A 253 -10.49 12.02 1.60
C ILE A 253 -10.73 10.51 1.47
N TYR A 254 -9.64 9.77 1.33
CA TYR A 254 -9.61 8.33 1.27
C TYR A 254 -9.20 7.78 2.64
N ALA A 255 -10.20 7.64 3.53
CA ALA A 255 -9.98 7.26 4.92
C ALA A 255 -9.10 6.00 5.11
N PRO A 256 -9.26 4.92 4.32
CA PRO A 256 -8.42 3.73 4.49
C PRO A 256 -6.93 3.98 4.26
N GLY A 257 -6.56 4.83 3.29
CA GLY A 257 -5.17 5.22 3.09
C GLY A 257 -4.66 6.19 4.14
N ALA A 258 -5.53 7.03 4.72
CA ALA A 258 -5.19 7.85 5.88
C ALA A 258 -4.89 7.00 7.12
N VAL A 259 -5.68 5.95 7.36
CA VAL A 259 -5.45 4.98 8.44
C VAL A 259 -4.11 4.27 8.25
N LEU A 260 -3.76 3.86 7.02
CA LEU A 260 -2.45 3.28 6.73
C LEU A 260 -1.31 4.24 7.09
N ALA A 261 -1.34 5.47 6.55
CA ALA A 261 -0.30 6.47 6.82
C ALA A 261 -0.19 6.79 8.33
N GLY A 262 -1.33 6.98 8.99
CA GLY A 262 -1.41 7.22 10.43
C GLY A 262 -0.85 6.06 11.26
N SER A 263 -1.16 4.81 10.90
CA SER A 263 -0.62 3.64 11.59
C SER A 263 0.91 3.57 11.53
N ILE A 264 1.52 3.92 10.39
CA ILE A 264 2.98 3.95 10.23
C ILE A 264 3.58 5.04 11.12
N LEU A 265 2.99 6.24 11.15
CA LEU A 265 3.46 7.35 11.98
C LEU A 265 3.32 7.06 13.48
N ILE A 266 2.19 6.47 13.91
CA ILE A 266 1.97 6.08 15.31
C ILE A 266 2.98 5.01 15.74
N LEU A 267 3.21 4.00 14.90
CA LEU A 267 4.21 2.95 15.17
C LEU A 267 5.63 3.52 15.20
N ALA A 268 5.96 4.45 14.31
CA ALA A 268 7.24 5.17 14.33
C ALA A 268 7.42 6.00 15.60
N ALA A 269 6.39 6.73 16.02
CA ALA A 269 6.42 7.51 17.25
C ALA A 269 6.64 6.61 18.47
N GLY A 270 5.84 5.54 18.58
CA GLY A 270 5.95 4.56 19.65
C GLY A 270 7.31 3.87 19.66
N PHE A 271 7.85 3.51 18.50
CA PHE A 271 9.17 2.91 18.39
C PHE A 271 10.30 3.86 18.85
N PHE A 272 10.29 5.12 18.41
CA PHE A 272 11.31 6.09 18.81
C PHE A 272 11.21 6.45 20.29
N LEU A 273 10.00 6.53 20.85
CA LEU A 273 9.77 6.75 22.28
C LEU A 273 10.21 5.54 23.13
N LEU A 274 9.86 4.31 22.74
CA LEU A 274 10.18 3.11 23.51
C LEU A 274 11.67 2.74 23.44
N ARG A 275 12.36 3.06 22.33
CA ARG A 275 13.82 2.94 22.22
C ARG A 275 14.55 3.78 23.28
N LYS A 276 13.93 4.87 23.75
CA LYS A 276 14.41 5.70 24.86
C LYS A 276 14.27 4.99 26.22
N GLN A 277 13.23 4.16 26.37
CA GLN A 277 12.83 3.53 27.64
C GLN A 277 13.44 2.14 27.86
N ASP A 278 13.72 1.37 26.79
CA ASP A 278 14.43 0.08 26.88
C ASP A 278 15.91 0.23 27.33
N ARG A 279 16.42 1.46 27.46
CA ARG A 279 17.68 1.74 28.18
C ARG A 279 17.52 1.79 29.70
N GLU A 280 16.31 1.90 30.25
CA GLU A 280 16.13 2.22 31.67
C GLU A 280 15.14 1.36 32.47
N LYS A 281 14.18 0.62 31.89
CA LYS A 281 13.42 -0.43 32.63
C LYS A 281 12.46 -1.22 31.76
N THR A 282 12.46 -2.52 31.97
CA THR A 282 11.57 -3.53 31.37
C THR A 282 10.13 -3.39 31.90
N ILE A 283 9.28 -2.60 31.24
CA ILE A 283 7.85 -2.57 31.54
C ILE A 283 7.16 -3.70 30.77
N HIS A 284 6.80 -4.77 31.48
CA HIS A 284 6.44 -6.10 30.94
C HIS A 284 4.93 -6.38 30.78
N GLY A 285 4.04 -5.38 30.80
CA GLY A 285 2.57 -5.66 30.79
C GLY A 285 1.69 -4.75 29.95
N ARG A 286 1.96 -3.43 29.92
CA ARG A 286 1.12 -2.46 29.17
C ARG A 286 1.37 -2.48 27.67
N THR A 287 2.57 -2.84 27.23
CA THR A 287 2.93 -2.89 25.80
C THR A 287 2.25 -4.07 25.09
N ASP A 288 2.01 -5.17 25.78
CA ASP A 288 1.46 -6.39 25.15
C ASP A 288 -0.05 -6.30 24.97
N LEU A 289 -0.76 -5.58 25.85
CA LEU A 289 -2.19 -5.27 25.68
C LEU A 289 -2.43 -4.35 24.48
N ILE A 290 -1.66 -3.27 24.35
CA ILE A 290 -1.77 -2.35 23.20
C ILE A 290 -1.43 -3.08 21.89
N GLN A 291 -0.43 -3.95 21.91
CA GLN A 291 -0.10 -4.82 20.78
C GLN A 291 -1.25 -5.78 20.44
N GLY A 292 -1.82 -6.48 21.42
CA GLY A 292 -2.94 -7.40 21.23
C GLY A 292 -4.18 -6.71 20.66
N VAL A 293 -4.54 -5.53 21.17
CA VAL A 293 -5.67 -4.72 20.65
C VAL A 293 -5.40 -4.26 19.22
N SER A 294 -4.17 -3.83 18.91
CA SER A 294 -3.82 -3.42 17.54
C SER A 294 -3.95 -4.57 16.54
N VAL A 295 -3.52 -5.78 16.93
CA VAL A 295 -3.62 -7.00 16.10
C VAL A 295 -5.08 -7.38 15.89
N LEU A 296 -5.90 -7.41 16.95
CA LEU A 296 -7.33 -7.72 16.84
C LEU A 296 -8.07 -6.70 15.96
N LEU A 297 -7.78 -5.40 16.13
CA LEU A 297 -8.35 -4.36 15.28
C LEU A 297 -7.97 -4.54 13.80
N SER A 298 -6.74 -4.97 13.53
CA SER A 298 -6.26 -5.13 12.16
C SER A 298 -6.75 -6.39 11.50
N VAL A 299 -6.89 -7.49 12.26
CA VAL A 299 -7.61 -8.68 11.80
C VAL A 299 -9.06 -8.36 11.49
N PHE A 300 -9.72 -7.57 12.35
CA PHE A 300 -11.09 -7.09 12.11
C PHE A 300 -11.18 -6.23 10.84
N LEU A 301 -10.27 -5.27 10.64
CA LEU A 301 -10.23 -4.42 9.44
C LEU A 301 -9.97 -5.23 8.16
N VAL A 302 -9.07 -6.22 8.21
CA VAL A 302 -8.81 -7.13 7.10
C VAL A 302 -10.03 -8.01 6.80
N ALA A 303 -10.70 -8.53 7.82
CA ALA A 303 -11.92 -9.33 7.66
C ALA A 303 -13.07 -8.51 7.06
N ALA A 304 -13.27 -7.28 7.54
CA ALA A 304 -14.27 -6.35 7.01
C ALA A 304 -13.97 -5.97 5.55
N ALA A 305 -12.69 -5.73 5.21
CA ALA A 305 -12.27 -5.51 3.82
C ALA A 305 -12.53 -6.75 2.94
N GLY A 306 -12.26 -7.96 3.45
CA GLY A 306 -12.52 -9.24 2.78
C GLY A 306 -13.97 -9.41 2.29
N LEU A 307 -14.95 -9.04 3.14
CA LEU A 307 -16.37 -9.09 2.77
C LEU A 307 -16.70 -8.12 1.62
N ARG A 308 -16.16 -6.91 1.66
CA ARG A 308 -16.36 -5.89 0.62
C ARG A 308 -15.74 -6.30 -0.71
N ILE A 309 -14.52 -6.86 -0.69
CA ILE A 309 -13.81 -7.34 -1.88
C ILE A 309 -14.64 -8.38 -2.64
N ARG A 310 -15.36 -9.26 -1.92
CA ARG A 310 -16.21 -10.29 -2.53
C ARG A 310 -17.35 -9.69 -3.36
N GLU A 311 -17.99 -8.64 -2.85
CA GLU A 311 -19.10 -7.97 -3.55
C GLU A 311 -18.59 -7.21 -4.78
N GLU A 312 -17.54 -6.38 -4.61
CA GLU A 312 -16.93 -5.62 -5.72
C GLU A 312 -16.43 -6.55 -6.84
N ARG A 313 -15.79 -7.67 -6.47
CA ARG A 313 -15.34 -8.70 -7.41
C ARG A 313 -16.47 -9.22 -8.27
N LYS A 314 -17.60 -9.55 -7.64
CA LYS A 314 -18.73 -10.16 -8.34
C LYS A 314 -19.31 -9.20 -9.37
N MET A 315 -19.54 -7.95 -8.98
CA MET A 315 -19.99 -6.88 -9.87
C MET A 315 -19.04 -6.71 -11.07
N LEU A 316 -17.74 -6.59 -10.81
CA LEU A 316 -16.72 -6.43 -11.86
C LEU A 316 -16.61 -7.66 -12.77
N THR A 317 -16.80 -8.88 -12.24
CA THR A 317 -16.75 -10.09 -13.06
C THR A 317 -17.91 -10.13 -14.07
N ILE A 318 -19.09 -9.63 -13.68
CA ILE A 318 -20.25 -9.54 -14.58
C ILE A 318 -19.97 -8.52 -15.69
N ARG A 319 -19.49 -7.33 -15.32
CA ARG A 319 -19.12 -6.28 -16.28
C ARG A 319 -18.01 -6.72 -17.22
N HIS A 320 -16.99 -7.40 -16.70
CA HIS A 320 -15.90 -7.94 -17.50
C HIS A 320 -16.39 -9.01 -18.48
N ALA A 321 -17.29 -9.90 -18.05
CA ALA A 321 -17.90 -10.89 -18.94
C ALA A 321 -18.78 -10.25 -20.02
N ALA A 322 -19.52 -9.19 -19.69
CA ALA A 322 -20.31 -8.43 -20.64
C ALA A 322 -19.42 -7.75 -21.70
N HIS A 323 -18.32 -7.12 -21.28
CA HIS A 323 -17.35 -6.50 -22.20
C HIS A 323 -16.67 -7.52 -23.14
N GLN A 324 -16.53 -8.78 -22.72
CA GLN A 324 -16.04 -9.87 -23.57
C GLN A 324 -17.13 -10.49 -24.48
N GLY A 325 -18.37 -10.01 -24.43
CA GLY A 325 -19.50 -10.61 -25.16
C GLY A 325 -19.93 -11.98 -24.63
N ALA A 326 -19.52 -12.37 -23.42
CA ALA A 326 -19.84 -13.66 -22.81
C ALA A 326 -21.25 -13.65 -22.18
N TRP A 327 -22.27 -13.34 -22.97
CA TRP A 327 -23.64 -13.07 -22.52
C TRP A 327 -24.26 -14.20 -21.71
N LYS A 328 -24.05 -15.47 -22.10
CA LYS A 328 -24.53 -16.64 -21.35
C LYS A 328 -23.99 -16.68 -19.91
N LYS A 329 -22.75 -16.24 -19.70
CA LYS A 329 -22.08 -16.19 -18.39
C LYS A 329 -22.61 -15.06 -17.51
N VAL A 330 -23.08 -13.97 -18.12
CA VAL A 330 -23.77 -12.88 -17.42
C VAL A 330 -25.14 -13.39 -16.95
N VAL A 331 -25.92 -14.00 -17.84
CA VAL A 331 -27.26 -14.51 -17.54
C VAL A 331 -27.27 -15.60 -16.45
N SER A 332 -26.24 -16.45 -16.40
CA SER A 332 -26.12 -17.49 -15.36
C SER A 332 -25.73 -16.97 -13.98
N ARG A 333 -25.33 -15.70 -13.86
CA ARG A 333 -24.87 -15.07 -12.62
C ARG A 333 -25.83 -14.02 -12.07
N ILE A 334 -27.02 -13.91 -12.65
CA ILE A 334 -28.05 -12.97 -12.20
C ILE A 334 -28.55 -13.40 -10.82
N ASP A 335 -28.55 -12.46 -9.88
CA ASP A 335 -29.21 -12.61 -8.59
C ASP A 335 -29.71 -11.26 -8.05
N ALA A 336 -30.41 -11.31 -6.91
CA ALA A 336 -31.06 -10.15 -6.30
C ALA A 336 -30.11 -8.97 -5.98
N ARG A 337 -28.82 -9.23 -5.74
CA ARG A 337 -27.83 -8.16 -5.49
C ARG A 337 -27.30 -7.55 -6.78
N THR A 338 -27.16 -8.36 -7.82
CA THR A 338 -26.70 -7.91 -9.14
C THR A 338 -27.63 -6.83 -9.71
N VAL A 339 -28.94 -6.99 -9.49
CA VAL A 339 -29.96 -6.05 -9.98
C VAL A 339 -30.08 -4.77 -9.16
N GLN A 340 -29.41 -4.69 -8.00
CA GLN A 340 -29.33 -3.48 -7.17
C GLN A 340 -28.24 -2.51 -7.61
N ASP A 341 -27.37 -2.90 -8.53
CA ASP A 341 -26.38 -2.01 -9.14
C ASP A 341 -26.84 -1.62 -10.56
N PRO A 342 -26.94 -0.32 -10.89
CA PRO A 342 -27.48 0.12 -12.18
C PRO A 342 -26.60 -0.31 -13.37
N LEU A 343 -25.28 -0.37 -13.20
CA LEU A 343 -24.36 -0.83 -14.26
C LEU A 343 -24.50 -2.34 -14.50
N CYS A 344 -24.61 -3.13 -13.43
CA CYS A 344 -24.84 -4.56 -13.56
C CYS A 344 -26.22 -4.84 -14.17
N LEU A 345 -27.27 -4.13 -13.77
CA LEU A 345 -28.60 -4.27 -14.38
C LEU A 345 -28.57 -3.93 -15.88
N PHE A 346 -27.88 -2.86 -16.25
CA PHE A 346 -27.62 -2.51 -17.65
C PHE A 346 -26.99 -3.66 -18.45
N HIS A 347 -25.91 -4.24 -17.94
CA HIS A 347 -25.23 -5.36 -18.60
C HIS A 347 -26.06 -6.65 -18.59
N VAL A 348 -26.89 -6.87 -17.56
CA VAL A 348 -27.85 -7.99 -17.52
C VAL A 348 -28.90 -7.84 -18.62
N ASN A 349 -29.48 -6.65 -18.78
CA ASN A 349 -30.48 -6.41 -19.81
C ASN A 349 -29.89 -6.55 -21.23
N ARG A 350 -28.66 -6.07 -21.44
CA ARG A 350 -27.91 -6.34 -22.69
C ARG A 350 -27.70 -7.84 -22.92
N ALA A 351 -27.33 -8.59 -21.88
CA ALA A 351 -27.12 -10.02 -22.00
C ALA A 351 -28.43 -10.76 -22.34
N LEU A 352 -29.57 -10.34 -21.80
CA LEU A 352 -30.88 -10.89 -22.15
C LEU A 352 -31.24 -10.62 -23.61
N TYR A 353 -30.93 -9.43 -24.12
CA TYR A 353 -31.12 -9.09 -25.53
C TYR A 353 -30.26 -9.99 -26.43
N HIS A 354 -28.94 -10.05 -26.21
CA HIS A 354 -28.03 -10.84 -27.05
C HIS A 354 -28.23 -12.36 -26.95
N THR A 355 -28.89 -12.84 -25.89
CA THR A 355 -29.25 -14.27 -25.75
C THR A 355 -30.66 -14.59 -26.25
N GLY A 356 -31.43 -13.60 -26.70
CA GLY A 356 -32.84 -13.76 -27.09
C GLY A 356 -33.79 -14.03 -25.92
N ALA A 357 -33.30 -13.97 -24.69
CA ALA A 357 -34.08 -14.24 -23.48
C ALA A 357 -34.84 -13.01 -22.96
N MET A 358 -34.73 -11.86 -23.63
CA MET A 358 -35.37 -10.62 -23.18
C MET A 358 -36.90 -10.77 -23.10
N GLY A 359 -37.57 -11.27 -24.15
CA GLY A 359 -39.02 -11.41 -24.15
C GLY A 359 -39.57 -12.35 -23.07
N SER A 360 -38.81 -13.38 -22.70
CA SER A 360 -39.26 -14.40 -21.74
C SER A 360 -38.82 -14.14 -20.30
N ARG A 361 -37.67 -13.49 -20.07
CA ARG A 361 -37.08 -13.34 -18.73
C ARG A 361 -37.03 -11.91 -18.21
N PHE A 362 -37.20 -10.89 -19.05
CA PHE A 362 -37.03 -9.49 -18.63
C PHE A 362 -37.93 -9.12 -17.43
N PHE A 363 -39.19 -9.55 -17.45
CA PHE A 363 -40.15 -9.29 -16.37
C PHE A 363 -40.02 -10.22 -15.15
N THR A 364 -39.20 -11.27 -15.24
CA THR A 364 -38.90 -12.15 -14.10
C THR A 364 -37.81 -11.58 -13.19
N ILE A 365 -37.10 -10.55 -13.65
CA ILE A 365 -35.97 -9.93 -12.98
C ILE A 365 -36.39 -8.54 -12.47
N PRO A 366 -36.13 -8.19 -11.19
CA PRO A 366 -36.47 -6.88 -10.67
C PRO A 366 -35.76 -5.74 -11.42
N GLN A 367 -36.53 -4.81 -11.97
CA GLN A 367 -36.04 -3.65 -12.72
C GLN A 367 -36.00 -2.39 -11.84
N HIS A 368 -35.20 -2.39 -10.77
CA HIS A 368 -35.18 -1.33 -9.75
C HIS A 368 -34.89 0.08 -10.30
N PHE A 369 -34.19 0.18 -11.43
CA PHE A 369 -33.77 1.44 -12.03
C PHE A 369 -34.60 1.83 -13.27
N GLY A 370 -35.65 1.07 -13.62
CA GLY A 370 -36.50 1.33 -14.77
C GLY A 370 -35.69 1.51 -16.06
N HIS A 371 -35.95 2.61 -16.79
CA HIS A 371 -35.25 2.93 -18.03
C HIS A 371 -33.73 3.11 -17.86
N TYR A 372 -33.23 3.44 -16.66
CA TYR A 372 -31.79 3.53 -16.39
C TYR A 372 -31.08 2.18 -16.35
N GLY A 373 -31.84 1.09 -16.19
CA GLY A 373 -31.35 -0.27 -16.38
C GLY A 373 -31.26 -0.67 -17.86
N LEU A 374 -31.81 0.10 -18.79
CA LEU A 374 -31.71 -0.14 -20.23
C LEU A 374 -30.75 0.83 -20.91
N PHE A 375 -30.81 2.10 -20.50
CA PHE A 375 -29.97 3.19 -20.99
C PHE A 375 -29.28 3.85 -19.80
N LEU A 376 -27.95 3.83 -19.75
CA LEU A 376 -27.22 4.43 -18.64
C LEU A 376 -27.53 5.94 -18.53
N HIS A 377 -27.86 6.38 -17.30
CA HIS A 377 -28.03 7.81 -17.01
C HIS A 377 -26.74 8.57 -17.35
N LYS A 378 -26.85 9.84 -17.79
CA LYS A 378 -25.70 10.68 -18.19
C LYS A 378 -24.61 10.73 -17.12
N ASP A 379 -24.96 10.87 -15.85
CA ASP A 379 -23.99 10.94 -14.75
C ASP A 379 -23.19 9.64 -14.58
N LEU A 380 -23.85 8.48 -14.75
CA LEU A 380 -23.17 7.18 -14.75
C LEU A 380 -22.34 7.00 -16.01
N GLY A 381 -22.84 7.49 -17.15
CA GLY A 381 -22.13 7.52 -18.42
C GLY A 381 -20.82 8.31 -18.35
N TYR A 382 -20.79 9.46 -17.67
CA TYR A 382 -19.57 10.24 -17.47
C TYR A 382 -18.52 9.52 -16.61
N GLN A 383 -18.96 8.75 -15.61
CA GLN A 383 -18.06 7.95 -14.77
C GLN A 383 -17.57 6.68 -15.47
N TYR A 384 -18.38 6.13 -16.36
CA TYR A 384 -18.12 4.88 -17.07
C TYR A 384 -18.30 5.03 -18.59
N PRO A 385 -17.48 5.88 -19.24
CA PRO A 385 -17.68 6.24 -20.64
C PRO A 385 -17.55 5.05 -21.59
N LEU A 386 -16.70 4.07 -21.27
CA LEU A 386 -16.61 2.85 -22.07
C LEU A 386 -17.88 1.99 -21.97
N ASP A 387 -18.44 1.83 -20.76
CA ASP A 387 -19.66 1.04 -20.58
C ASP A 387 -20.85 1.69 -21.32
N LEU A 388 -20.88 3.03 -21.38
CA LEU A 388 -21.86 3.79 -22.18
C LEU A 388 -21.59 3.63 -23.69
N SER A 389 -20.33 3.71 -24.12
CA SER A 389 -19.97 3.61 -25.54
C SER A 389 -20.29 2.22 -26.10
N ASP A 390 -20.08 1.16 -25.30
CA ASP A 390 -20.41 -0.22 -25.66
C ASP A 390 -21.91 -0.44 -25.95
N PHE A 391 -22.80 0.51 -25.63
CA PHE A 391 -24.21 0.43 -26.02
C PHE A 391 -24.44 0.71 -27.52
N PHE A 392 -23.59 1.55 -28.12
CA PHE A 392 -23.76 2.04 -29.49
C PHE A 392 -23.03 1.18 -30.53
N PHE A 393 -22.31 0.16 -30.10
CA PHE A 393 -21.59 -0.83 -30.91
C PHE A 393 -22.01 -2.24 -30.49
#